data_AF-A0A6L3VYX2-F1
#
_entry.id   AF-A0A6L3VYX2-F1
#
_cell.length_a   1.000
_cell.length_b   1.000
_cell.length_c   1.000
_cell.angle_alpha   90.00
_cell.angle_beta   90.00
_cell.angle_gamma   90.00
#
_symmetry.space_group_name_H-M   'P 1'
#
loop_
_entity.id
_entity.type
_entity.pdbx_description
1 polymer ?
#
loop_
_entity_poly.entity_id
_entity_poly.type
_entity_poly.pdbx_seq_one_letter_code
_entity_poly.pdbx_strand_id
1 'polypeptide(L)'
;MTTLAPPPIPAQTSTTDLGAPATNPHAAQGRPTQPITGPNGTQHPDAPHRPVADVHTLRHGYNLADLDRLAKFATRRVFGVTIDPRDRFEVAWSAIAEHLYTAADRPDPSDLITTGQKAIARHHRTELHHHGVQQRTYAPAPRHAIYWDTVIRPTPSPEHTAVDRIALWQIWPHLAPGERAAVQALAVHGTHQAAADALGISYQGFAARLSCARRRFLALWHEGESPSRLWRTELRASKGTARTPAGVTRARLAAFAELADAGLTHRQIAARMGLSLRTIARLAAQHRAERGL
;
A
#
# COMPACT_ATOMS: atom_id res chain seq x y z
N MET A 1 62.37 20.48 -12.24
CA MET A 1 61.15 19.70 -11.93
C MET A 1 60.28 20.57 -11.04
N THR A 2 59.33 21.26 -11.65
CA THR A 2 58.54 22.32 -11.01
C THR A 2 57.21 21.73 -10.56
N THR A 3 57.03 21.60 -9.25
CA THR A 3 55.82 21.10 -8.61
C THR A 3 54.72 22.17 -8.70
N LEU A 4 53.71 21.93 -9.53
CA LEU A 4 52.54 22.80 -9.68
C LEU A 4 51.53 22.48 -8.58
N ALA A 5 51.31 23.43 -7.67
CA ALA A 5 50.28 23.32 -6.63
C ALA A 5 48.88 23.51 -7.24
N PRO A 6 47.87 22.73 -6.81
CA PRO A 6 46.50 22.89 -7.30
C PRO A 6 45.83 24.15 -6.71
N PRO A 7 44.91 24.79 -7.46
CA PRO A 7 44.22 26.00 -7.02
C PRO A 7 43.17 25.71 -5.93
N PRO A 8 42.84 26.70 -5.09
CA PRO A 8 41.84 26.56 -4.03
C PRO A 8 40.42 26.50 -4.60
N ILE A 9 39.61 25.58 -4.07
CA ILE A 9 38.18 25.44 -4.39
C ILE A 9 37.40 26.53 -3.63
N PRO A 10 36.52 27.31 -4.30
CA PRO A 10 35.70 28.31 -3.62
C PRO A 10 34.63 27.65 -2.74
N ALA A 11 34.51 28.18 -1.52
CA ALA A 11 33.51 27.77 -0.55
C ALA A 11 32.08 28.11 -1.03
N GLN A 12 31.22 27.11 -1.11
CA GLN A 12 29.80 27.29 -1.37
C GLN A 12 29.09 27.71 -0.07
N THR A 13 28.72 28.98 0.03
CA THR A 13 27.79 29.47 1.05
C THR A 13 26.37 29.01 0.71
N SER A 14 25.86 28.03 1.45
CA SER A 14 24.45 27.63 1.40
C SER A 14 23.63 28.61 2.25
N THR A 15 23.08 29.64 1.61
CA THR A 15 22.07 30.52 2.22
C THR A 15 20.75 29.76 2.28
N THR A 16 20.41 29.28 3.47
CA THR A 16 19.09 28.71 3.76
C THR A 16 18.16 29.86 4.11
N ASP A 17 17.44 30.38 3.11
CA ASP A 17 16.40 31.39 3.31
C ASP A 17 15.09 30.69 3.69
N LEU A 18 14.83 30.64 5.00
CA LEU A 18 13.57 30.15 5.59
C LEU A 18 12.51 31.25 5.41
N GLY A 19 11.74 31.13 4.34
CA GLY A 19 10.59 32.00 4.07
C GLY A 19 9.58 32.02 5.23
N ALA A 20 9.29 33.24 5.67
CA ALA A 20 8.30 33.59 6.68
C ALA A 20 6.86 33.18 6.29
N PRO A 21 5.96 32.97 7.27
CA PRO A 21 4.57 32.64 7.03
C PRO A 21 3.80 33.83 6.42
N ALA A 22 3.11 33.58 5.30
CA ALA A 22 2.19 34.53 4.67
C ALA A 22 0.97 34.76 5.57
N THR A 23 0.96 35.88 6.29
CA THR A 23 -0.21 36.41 6.99
C THR A 23 -1.16 37.04 5.97
N ASN A 24 -2.34 36.43 5.77
CA ASN A 24 -3.42 36.98 4.93
C ASN A 24 -4.08 38.20 5.61
N PRO A 25 -3.98 39.43 5.07
CA PRO A 25 -4.69 40.58 5.60
C PRO A 25 -5.92 40.86 4.73
N HIS A 26 -6.97 40.04 4.83
CA HIS A 26 -8.25 40.33 4.16
C HIS A 26 -9.48 39.87 4.94
N ALA A 27 -9.43 39.95 6.28
CA ALA A 27 -10.56 39.70 7.16
C ALA A 27 -10.98 40.98 7.89
N ALA A 28 -11.54 41.96 7.18
CA ALA A 28 -12.42 43.01 7.74
C ALA A 28 -12.86 43.99 6.65
N GLN A 29 -13.84 43.61 5.83
CA GLN A 29 -14.67 44.62 5.14
C GLN A 29 -16.13 44.23 5.33
N GLY A 30 -16.84 45.07 6.08
CA GLY A 30 -18.23 44.89 6.47
C GLY A 30 -19.16 44.83 5.27
N ARG A 31 -19.99 43.79 5.24
CA ARG A 31 -21.10 43.66 4.29
C ARG A 31 -22.30 44.43 4.85
N PRO A 32 -22.85 45.44 4.16
CA PRO A 32 -24.09 46.07 4.56
C PRO A 32 -25.25 45.08 4.38
N THR A 33 -25.97 44.83 5.47
CA THR A 33 -27.28 44.18 5.51
C THR A 33 -28.26 44.95 4.64
N GLN A 34 -28.59 44.41 3.47
CA GLN A 34 -29.74 44.87 2.67
C GLN A 34 -31.01 44.19 3.21
N PRO A 35 -32.07 44.95 3.55
CA PRO A 35 -33.35 44.38 3.97
C PRO A 35 -34.07 43.79 2.75
N ILE A 36 -34.27 42.47 2.79
CA ILE A 36 -35.09 41.75 1.80
C ILE A 36 -36.55 41.99 2.14
N THR A 37 -37.20 42.88 1.38
CA THR A 37 -38.63 43.16 1.46
C THR A 37 -39.34 42.68 0.19
N GLY A 38 -40.10 41.58 0.34
CA GLY A 38 -41.30 41.21 -0.43
C GLY A 38 -41.12 40.31 -1.67
N PRO A 39 -42.19 39.65 -2.17
CA PRO A 39 -43.48 39.33 -1.56
C PRO A 39 -43.72 37.81 -1.42
N ASN A 40 -44.49 37.43 -0.40
CA ASN A 40 -45.06 36.10 -0.22
C ASN A 40 -46.02 35.78 -1.38
N GLY A 41 -45.55 34.95 -2.32
CA GLY A 41 -46.40 34.15 -3.19
C GLY A 41 -46.46 32.74 -2.64
N THR A 42 -47.55 32.40 -1.96
CA THR A 42 -47.84 31.06 -1.44
C THR A 42 -48.00 30.10 -2.64
N GLN A 43 -46.89 29.49 -3.08
CA GLN A 43 -46.91 28.44 -4.09
C GLN A 43 -47.38 27.14 -3.46
N HIS A 44 -48.57 26.72 -3.88
CA HIS A 44 -49.22 25.46 -3.55
C HIS A 44 -48.36 24.27 -4.03
N PRO A 45 -48.05 23.28 -3.19
CA PRO A 45 -47.02 22.26 -3.51
C PRO A 45 -47.38 21.12 -4.48
N ASP A 46 -48.54 21.12 -5.16
CA ASP A 46 -49.02 19.93 -5.89
C ASP A 46 -49.28 20.10 -7.39
N ALA A 47 -48.85 21.19 -8.02
CA ALA A 47 -48.90 21.28 -9.49
C ALA A 47 -47.72 20.53 -10.11
N PRO A 48 -47.92 19.48 -10.93
CA PRO A 48 -46.83 18.84 -11.66
C PRO A 48 -46.14 19.89 -12.53
N HIS A 49 -44.88 20.15 -12.24
CA HIS A 49 -44.07 21.13 -12.93
C HIS A 49 -44.02 20.77 -14.42
N ARG A 50 -44.71 21.55 -15.26
CA ARG A 50 -44.79 21.32 -16.71
C ARG A 50 -43.36 21.44 -17.26
N PRO A 51 -42.76 20.37 -17.81
CA PRO A 51 -41.41 20.44 -18.34
C PRO A 51 -41.38 21.47 -19.48
N VAL A 52 -40.35 22.32 -19.49
CA VAL A 52 -40.02 23.14 -20.66
C VAL A 52 -39.88 22.16 -21.82
N ALA A 53 -40.60 22.42 -22.92
CA ALA A 53 -40.66 21.52 -24.07
C ALA A 53 -39.31 21.50 -24.80
N ASP A 54 -38.34 20.81 -24.19
CA ASP A 54 -37.08 20.46 -24.81
C ASP A 54 -37.32 19.24 -25.71
N VAL A 55 -36.85 19.32 -26.95
CA VAL A 55 -37.33 18.50 -28.09
C VAL A 55 -36.90 17.02 -27.98
N HIS A 56 -36.04 16.68 -27.02
CA HIS A 56 -35.47 15.35 -26.88
C HIS A 56 -36.10 14.58 -25.71
N THR A 57 -37.23 13.92 -25.99
CA THR A 57 -37.82 12.96 -25.07
C THR A 57 -36.97 11.68 -25.03
N LEU A 58 -36.53 11.30 -23.85
CA LEU A 58 -35.79 10.08 -23.52
C LEU A 58 -36.76 8.97 -23.06
N ARG A 59 -36.23 7.79 -22.73
CA ARG A 59 -37.01 6.66 -22.22
C ARG A 59 -37.83 7.06 -20.98
N HIS A 60 -39.02 6.48 -20.85
CA HIS A 60 -39.92 6.66 -19.70
C HIS A 60 -40.45 8.09 -19.50
N GLY A 61 -40.40 8.92 -20.54
CA GLY A 61 -40.96 10.28 -20.53
C GLY A 61 -40.08 11.32 -19.83
N TYR A 62 -38.82 11.00 -19.56
CA TYR A 62 -37.82 11.98 -19.14
C TYR A 62 -37.30 12.78 -20.34
N ASN A 63 -36.76 13.97 -20.12
CA ASN A 63 -35.98 14.70 -21.12
C ASN A 63 -34.53 14.96 -20.62
N LEU A 64 -33.67 15.50 -21.47
CA LEU A 64 -32.28 15.81 -21.12
C LEU A 64 -32.18 16.81 -19.94
N ALA A 65 -33.05 17.81 -19.89
CA ALA A 65 -33.08 18.80 -18.82
C ALA A 65 -33.41 18.16 -17.44
N ASP A 66 -34.26 17.12 -17.43
CA ASP A 66 -34.56 16.35 -16.23
C ASP A 66 -33.33 15.58 -15.74
N LEU A 67 -32.60 14.90 -16.63
CA LEU A 67 -31.36 14.20 -16.27
C LEU A 67 -30.31 15.17 -15.71
N ASP A 68 -30.11 16.31 -16.36
CA ASP A 68 -29.18 17.35 -15.90
C ASP A 68 -29.55 17.85 -14.50
N ARG A 69 -30.84 18.09 -14.26
CA ARG A 69 -31.34 18.52 -12.96
C ARG A 69 -31.12 17.44 -11.90
N LEU A 70 -31.43 16.18 -12.21
CA LEU A 70 -31.24 15.04 -11.29
C LEU A 70 -29.77 14.79 -10.99
N ALA A 71 -28.88 14.88 -11.98
CA ALA A 71 -27.44 14.78 -11.79
C ALA A 71 -26.91 15.91 -10.89
N LYS A 72 -27.33 17.17 -11.12
CA LYS A 72 -27.01 18.31 -10.23
C LYS A 72 -27.53 18.09 -8.80
N PHE A 73 -28.69 17.45 -8.63
CA PHE A 73 -29.19 17.10 -7.29
C PHE A 73 -28.37 15.98 -6.64
N ALA A 74 -27.95 14.97 -7.41
CA ALA A 74 -27.12 13.89 -6.93
C ALA A 74 -25.76 14.40 -6.39
N THR A 75 -25.13 15.37 -7.07
CA THR A 75 -23.83 15.91 -6.64
C THR A 75 -23.89 16.74 -5.35
N ARG A 76 -25.02 17.42 -5.06
CA ARG A 76 -25.16 18.32 -3.90
C ARG A 76 -25.06 17.63 -2.54
N ARG A 77 -25.48 16.36 -2.42
CA ARG A 77 -25.50 15.62 -1.15
C ARG A 77 -24.22 14.82 -0.87
N VAL A 78 -23.28 14.78 -1.82
CA VAL A 78 -22.03 14.04 -1.67
C VAL A 78 -20.96 14.96 -1.08
N PHE A 79 -20.90 15.02 0.25
CA PHE A 79 -19.91 15.80 1.01
C PHE A 79 -18.61 15.03 1.24
N GLY A 80 -17.50 15.76 1.41
CA GLY A 80 -16.22 15.19 1.87
C GLY A 80 -15.43 14.39 0.83
N VAL A 81 -15.84 14.45 -0.44
CA VAL A 81 -15.15 13.79 -1.55
C VAL A 81 -14.22 14.79 -2.23
N THR A 82 -12.98 14.40 -2.56
CA THR A 82 -11.97 15.25 -3.21
C THR A 82 -12.07 15.26 -4.74
N ILE A 83 -13.07 14.60 -5.32
CA ILE A 83 -13.31 14.56 -6.78
C ILE A 83 -13.66 15.96 -7.30
N ASP A 84 -13.19 16.33 -8.48
CA ASP A 84 -13.59 17.56 -9.16
C ASP A 84 -15.13 17.65 -9.33
N PRO A 85 -15.77 18.80 -9.08
CA PRO A 85 -17.22 18.94 -9.20
C PRO A 85 -17.79 18.55 -10.58
N ARG A 86 -17.02 18.76 -11.66
CA ARG A 86 -17.40 18.38 -13.02
C ARG A 86 -17.43 16.86 -13.16
N ASP A 87 -16.39 16.17 -12.72
CA ASP A 87 -16.32 14.71 -12.78
C ASP A 87 -17.45 14.06 -11.98
N ARG A 88 -17.84 14.63 -10.82
CA ARG A 88 -19.00 14.14 -10.08
C ARG A 88 -20.30 14.24 -10.87
N PHE A 89 -20.47 15.35 -11.59
CA PHE A 89 -21.65 15.55 -12.44
C PHE A 89 -21.64 14.55 -13.59
N GLU A 90 -20.52 14.39 -14.30
CA GLU A 90 -20.39 13.46 -15.43
C GLU A 90 -20.61 12.00 -14.99
N VAL A 91 -20.03 11.56 -13.87
CA VAL A 91 -20.24 10.22 -13.30
C VAL A 91 -21.70 10.00 -12.88
N ALA A 92 -22.32 10.98 -12.23
CA ALA A 92 -23.72 10.86 -11.82
C ALA A 92 -24.66 10.83 -13.02
N TRP A 93 -24.43 11.72 -14.01
CA TRP A 93 -25.23 11.82 -15.22
C TRP A 93 -25.18 10.51 -16.02
N SER A 94 -23.98 9.97 -16.25
CA SER A 94 -23.78 8.69 -16.96
C SER A 94 -24.49 7.54 -16.24
N ALA A 95 -24.34 7.42 -14.93
CA ALA A 95 -25.00 6.37 -14.16
C ALA A 95 -26.53 6.49 -14.14
N ILE A 96 -27.06 7.72 -14.10
CA ILE A 96 -28.50 7.99 -14.20
C ILE A 96 -29.03 7.57 -15.57
N ALA A 97 -28.33 7.95 -16.65
CA ALA A 97 -28.70 7.59 -18.01
C ALA A 97 -28.71 6.07 -18.20
N GLU A 98 -27.64 5.38 -17.78
CA GLU A 98 -27.56 3.91 -17.85
C GLU A 98 -28.68 3.23 -17.06
N HIS A 99 -28.98 3.72 -15.85
CA HIS A 99 -30.06 3.15 -15.04
C HIS A 99 -31.44 3.38 -15.68
N LEU A 100 -31.67 4.56 -16.25
CA LEU A 100 -32.89 4.88 -16.98
C LEU A 100 -33.11 3.94 -18.18
N TYR A 101 -32.05 3.63 -18.93
CA TYR A 101 -32.14 2.75 -20.09
C TYR A 101 -32.13 1.25 -19.76
N THR A 102 -31.75 0.86 -18.56
CA THR A 102 -31.80 -0.55 -18.12
C THR A 102 -33.06 -0.90 -17.35
N ALA A 103 -33.75 0.09 -16.76
CA ALA A 103 -35.00 -0.11 -16.04
C ALA A 103 -36.14 -0.57 -16.96
N ALA A 104 -36.84 -1.65 -16.57
CA ALA A 104 -38.00 -2.16 -17.29
C ALA A 104 -39.17 -1.17 -17.25
N ASP A 105 -39.48 -0.68 -16.04
CA ASP A 105 -40.51 0.31 -15.76
C ASP A 105 -39.90 1.71 -15.56
N ARG A 106 -40.75 2.74 -15.49
CA ARG A 106 -40.32 4.11 -15.22
C ARG A 106 -39.70 4.20 -13.81
N PRO A 107 -38.40 4.47 -13.68
CA PRO A 107 -37.77 4.62 -12.37
C PRO A 107 -38.25 5.89 -11.67
N ASP A 108 -38.32 5.88 -10.35
CA ASP A 108 -38.64 7.08 -9.58
C ASP A 108 -37.46 8.08 -9.61
N PRO A 109 -37.70 9.41 -9.64
CA PRO A 109 -36.61 10.38 -9.58
C PRO A 109 -35.67 10.20 -8.38
N SER A 110 -36.17 9.74 -7.22
CA SER A 110 -35.32 9.49 -6.05
C SER A 110 -34.39 8.29 -6.24
N ASP A 111 -34.81 7.28 -7.00
CA ASP A 111 -33.98 6.12 -7.36
C ASP A 111 -32.84 6.53 -8.31
N LEU A 112 -33.14 7.39 -9.28
CA LEU A 112 -32.14 7.94 -10.20
C LEU A 112 -31.08 8.77 -9.43
N ILE A 113 -31.52 9.66 -8.52
CA ILE A 113 -30.60 10.45 -7.68
C ILE A 113 -29.71 9.52 -6.82
N THR A 114 -30.32 8.52 -6.18
CA THR A 114 -29.61 7.55 -5.34
C THR A 114 -28.58 6.74 -6.16
N THR A 115 -28.92 6.38 -7.40
CA THR A 115 -28.03 5.71 -8.34
C THR A 115 -26.82 6.58 -8.67
N GLY A 116 -27.03 7.86 -9.00
CA GLY A 116 -25.95 8.81 -9.24
C GLY A 116 -25.01 8.96 -8.03
N GLN A 117 -25.57 9.06 -6.82
CA GLN A 117 -24.78 9.14 -5.58
C GLN A 117 -23.93 7.88 -5.35
N LYS A 118 -24.51 6.68 -5.55
CA LYS A 118 -23.79 5.41 -5.45
C LYS A 118 -22.66 5.32 -6.47
N ALA A 119 -22.87 5.82 -7.69
CA ALA A 119 -21.85 5.86 -8.73
C ALA A 119 -20.67 6.76 -8.34
N ILE A 120 -20.94 7.98 -7.85
CA ILE A 120 -19.88 8.88 -7.34
C ILE A 120 -19.10 8.22 -6.21
N ALA A 121 -19.78 7.60 -5.24
CA ALA A 121 -19.12 6.92 -4.11
C ALA A 121 -18.28 5.71 -4.55
N ARG A 122 -18.67 5.01 -5.63
CA ARG A 122 -17.87 3.94 -6.23
C ARG A 122 -16.65 4.50 -6.95
N HIS A 123 -16.83 5.52 -7.78
CA HIS A 123 -15.73 6.19 -8.48
C HIS A 123 -14.68 6.74 -7.50
N HIS A 124 -15.11 7.39 -6.41
CA HIS A 124 -14.21 7.87 -5.35
C HIS A 124 -13.37 6.76 -4.72
N ARG A 125 -13.97 5.59 -4.45
CA ARG A 125 -13.23 4.44 -3.90
C ARG A 125 -12.19 3.91 -4.88
N THR A 126 -12.51 3.88 -6.16
CA THR A 126 -11.58 3.49 -7.21
C THR A 126 -10.41 4.48 -7.30
N GLU A 127 -10.69 5.78 -7.27
CA GLU A 127 -9.65 6.82 -7.23
C GLU A 127 -8.74 6.67 -6.00
N LEU A 128 -9.31 6.57 -4.80
CA LEU A 128 -8.52 6.35 -3.59
C LEU A 128 -7.67 5.07 -3.71
N HIS A 129 -8.20 4.00 -4.30
CA HIS A 129 -7.44 2.79 -4.52
C HIS A 129 -6.26 2.99 -5.49
N HIS A 130 -6.47 3.67 -6.62
CA HIS A 130 -5.42 3.97 -7.60
C HIS A 130 -4.34 4.90 -7.03
N HIS A 131 -4.73 5.88 -6.22
CA HIS A 131 -3.81 6.78 -5.51
C HIS A 131 -3.20 6.15 -4.25
N GLY A 132 -3.54 4.90 -3.94
CA GLY A 132 -2.97 4.21 -2.79
C GLY A 132 -3.37 4.82 -1.47
N VAL A 133 -4.62 5.22 -1.33
CA VAL A 133 -5.20 5.76 -0.11
C VAL A 133 -6.23 4.78 0.44
N GLN A 134 -6.17 4.49 1.73
CA GLN A 134 -7.13 3.64 2.40
C GLN A 134 -8.46 4.36 2.61
N GLN A 135 -9.56 3.74 2.19
CA GLN A 135 -10.90 4.35 2.28
C GLN A 135 -11.33 4.76 3.69
N ARG A 136 -10.97 3.97 4.72
CA ARG A 136 -11.46 4.19 6.10
C ARG A 136 -10.69 5.27 6.84
N THR A 137 -9.39 5.35 6.62
CA THR A 137 -8.46 6.18 7.40
C THR A 137 -7.93 7.36 6.60
N TYR A 138 -8.13 7.36 5.28
CA TYR A 138 -7.47 8.27 4.34
C TYR A 138 -5.93 8.26 4.46
N ALA A 139 -5.37 7.21 5.07
CA ALA A 139 -3.94 7.02 5.19
C ALA A 139 -3.37 6.34 3.93
N PRO A 140 -2.08 6.51 3.63
CA PRO A 140 -1.42 5.76 2.56
C PRO A 140 -1.60 4.25 2.73
N ALA A 141 -1.94 3.57 1.65
CA ALA A 141 -2.11 2.13 1.58
C ALA A 141 -0.74 1.45 1.70
N PRO A 142 -0.62 0.40 2.53
CA PRO A 142 0.62 -0.33 2.66
C PRO A 142 1.00 -0.89 1.29
N ARG A 143 2.27 -0.72 0.92
CA ARG A 143 2.88 -1.25 -0.33
C ARG A 143 2.48 -0.53 -1.62
N HIS A 144 1.63 0.50 -1.60
CA HIS A 144 1.37 1.28 -2.83
C HIS A 144 2.64 1.97 -3.36
N ALA A 145 3.46 2.50 -2.46
CA ALA A 145 4.78 3.04 -2.82
C ALA A 145 5.70 2.01 -3.51
N ILE A 146 5.53 0.70 -3.26
CA ILE A 146 6.36 -0.34 -3.90
C ILE A 146 6.05 -0.45 -5.40
N TYR A 147 4.78 -0.24 -5.81
CA TYR A 147 4.42 -0.25 -7.22
C TYR A 147 5.19 0.85 -7.97
N TRP A 148 5.17 2.07 -7.42
CA TRP A 148 5.90 3.19 -7.98
C TRP A 148 7.42 3.07 -7.84
N ASP A 149 7.92 2.42 -6.78
CA ASP A 149 9.34 2.13 -6.61
C ASP A 149 9.90 1.36 -7.82
N THR A 150 9.14 0.43 -8.42
CA THR A 150 9.59 -0.29 -9.62
C THR A 150 9.63 0.56 -10.88
N VAL A 151 8.78 1.58 -10.99
CA VAL A 151 8.70 2.47 -12.15
C VAL A 151 9.73 3.61 -12.05
N ILE A 152 10.01 4.07 -10.83
CA ILE A 152 10.95 5.16 -10.56
C ILE A 152 12.39 4.62 -10.42
N ARG A 153 12.56 3.34 -10.07
CA ARG A 153 13.90 2.73 -10.03
C ARG A 153 14.56 2.91 -11.40
N PRO A 154 15.75 3.52 -11.45
CA PRO A 154 16.55 3.50 -12.66
C PRO A 154 16.68 2.05 -13.14
N THR A 155 16.38 1.80 -14.41
CA THR A 155 16.67 0.49 -15.02
C THR A 155 18.11 0.15 -14.68
N PRO A 156 18.37 -1.00 -14.02
CA PRO A 156 19.73 -1.31 -13.58
C PRO A 156 20.67 -1.25 -14.78
N SER A 157 21.61 -0.32 -14.74
CA SER A 157 22.61 -0.14 -15.80
C SER A 157 23.46 -1.42 -15.87
N PRO A 158 23.82 -1.91 -17.08
CA PRO A 158 24.77 -3.02 -17.20
C PRO A 158 26.12 -2.71 -16.52
N GLU A 159 26.42 -1.43 -16.30
CA GLU A 159 27.59 -0.96 -15.56
C GLU A 159 27.63 -1.51 -14.14
N HIS A 160 26.49 -1.72 -13.47
CA HIS A 160 26.46 -2.29 -12.12
C HIS A 160 27.11 -3.68 -12.10
N THR A 161 26.83 -4.52 -13.11
CA THR A 161 27.43 -5.86 -13.19
C THR A 161 28.93 -5.79 -13.52
N ALA A 162 29.34 -4.81 -14.32
CA ALA A 162 30.75 -4.59 -14.62
C ALA A 162 31.52 -4.10 -13.38
N VAL A 163 30.98 -3.12 -12.66
CA VAL A 163 31.54 -2.59 -11.41
C VAL A 163 31.65 -3.70 -10.36
N ASP A 164 30.59 -4.48 -10.14
CA ASP A 164 30.60 -5.61 -9.20
C ASP A 164 31.70 -6.63 -9.52
N ARG A 165 31.88 -6.94 -10.81
CA ARG A 165 32.93 -7.88 -11.24
C ARG A 165 34.33 -7.32 -11.00
N ILE A 166 34.57 -6.06 -11.35
CA ILE A 166 35.88 -5.41 -11.19
C ILE A 166 36.22 -5.27 -9.71
N ALA A 167 35.28 -4.75 -8.91
CA ALA A 167 35.46 -4.57 -7.48
C ALA A 167 35.68 -5.90 -6.76
N LEU A 168 34.98 -6.98 -7.15
CA LEU A 168 35.25 -8.32 -6.62
C LEU A 168 36.71 -8.72 -6.84
N TRP A 169 37.24 -8.55 -8.06
CA TRP A 169 38.63 -8.88 -8.38
C TRP A 169 39.65 -8.03 -7.61
N GLN A 170 39.33 -6.76 -7.34
CA GLN A 170 40.17 -5.87 -6.54
C GLN A 170 40.15 -6.25 -5.05
N ILE A 171 38.98 -6.57 -4.49
CA ILE A 171 38.80 -6.84 -3.07
C ILE A 171 39.26 -8.26 -2.68
N TRP A 172 39.09 -9.24 -3.58
CA TRP A 172 39.33 -10.66 -3.30
C TRP A 172 40.71 -10.98 -2.69
N PRO A 173 41.84 -10.42 -3.21
CA PRO A 173 43.16 -10.65 -2.64
C PRO A 173 43.33 -10.14 -1.21
N HIS A 174 42.58 -9.10 -0.80
CA HIS A 174 42.65 -8.49 0.52
C HIS A 174 41.86 -9.25 1.60
N LEU A 175 41.03 -10.22 1.22
CA LEU A 175 40.38 -11.11 2.19
C LEU A 175 41.38 -12.13 2.75
N ALA A 176 41.25 -12.48 4.03
CA ALA A 176 42.09 -13.53 4.61
C ALA A 176 41.81 -14.89 3.93
N PRO A 177 42.77 -15.82 3.84
CA PRO A 177 42.56 -17.12 3.18
C PRO A 177 41.33 -17.89 3.70
N GLY A 178 41.11 -17.88 5.03
CA GLY A 178 39.95 -18.52 5.64
C GLY A 178 38.61 -17.81 5.37
N GLU A 179 38.64 -16.50 5.11
CA GLU A 179 37.45 -15.72 4.71
C GLU A 179 37.08 -16.01 3.25
N ARG A 180 38.08 -16.04 2.35
CA ARG A 180 37.90 -16.46 0.95
C ARG A 180 37.30 -17.86 0.85
N ALA A 181 37.86 -18.81 1.59
CA ALA A 181 37.36 -20.18 1.63
C ALA A 181 35.90 -20.26 2.10
N ALA A 182 35.51 -19.47 3.11
CA ALA A 182 34.13 -19.43 3.57
C ALA A 182 33.16 -18.88 2.51
N VAL A 183 33.55 -17.81 1.79
CA VAL A 183 32.74 -17.23 0.70
C VAL A 183 32.62 -18.20 -0.48
N GLN A 184 33.72 -18.83 -0.90
CA GLN A 184 33.72 -19.84 -1.96
C GLN A 184 32.87 -21.05 -1.61
N ALA A 185 33.02 -21.60 -0.40
CA ALA A 185 32.23 -22.74 0.05
C ALA A 185 30.72 -22.41 0.08
N LEU A 186 30.34 -21.20 0.49
CA LEU A 186 28.95 -20.77 0.44
C LEU A 186 28.41 -20.69 -0.99
N ALA A 187 29.21 -20.16 -1.93
CA ALA A 187 28.83 -20.05 -3.33
C ALA A 187 28.62 -21.44 -3.97
N VAL A 188 29.44 -22.42 -3.61
CA VAL A 188 29.36 -23.80 -4.14
C VAL A 188 28.21 -24.60 -3.52
N HIS A 189 28.01 -24.51 -2.20
CA HIS A 189 27.09 -25.39 -1.46
C HIS A 189 25.74 -24.77 -1.11
N GLY A 190 25.56 -23.46 -1.29
CA GLY A 190 24.29 -22.73 -1.14
C GLY A 190 23.76 -22.60 0.30
N THR A 191 24.24 -23.40 1.26
CA THR A 191 23.81 -23.35 2.66
C THR A 191 25.00 -23.24 3.62
N HIS A 192 24.82 -22.52 4.73
CA HIS A 192 25.86 -22.34 5.74
C HIS A 192 26.33 -23.67 6.36
N GLN A 193 25.42 -24.62 6.60
CA GLN A 193 25.79 -25.91 7.20
C GLN A 193 26.63 -26.75 6.22
N ALA A 194 26.18 -26.92 4.98
CA ALA A 194 26.92 -27.68 3.97
C ALA A 194 28.30 -27.05 3.66
N ALA A 195 28.38 -25.71 3.66
CA ALA A 195 29.65 -25.01 3.49
C ALA A 195 30.60 -25.20 4.70
N ALA A 196 30.07 -25.25 5.93
CA ALA A 196 30.85 -25.54 7.13
C ALA A 196 31.39 -26.98 7.12
N ASP A 197 30.53 -27.94 6.78
CA ASP A 197 30.86 -29.37 6.67
C ASP A 197 31.97 -29.60 5.61
N ALA A 198 31.86 -28.96 4.45
CA ALA A 198 32.86 -29.03 3.38
C ALA A 198 34.23 -28.46 3.78
N LEU A 199 34.25 -27.48 4.68
CA LEU A 199 35.49 -26.88 5.21
C LEU A 199 36.03 -27.59 6.46
N GLY A 200 35.32 -28.61 6.97
CA GLY A 200 35.71 -29.32 8.18
C GLY A 200 35.69 -28.44 9.44
N ILE A 201 34.82 -27.43 9.50
CA ILE A 201 34.71 -26.51 10.65
C ILE A 201 33.31 -26.53 11.25
N SER A 202 33.18 -26.11 12.51
CA SER A 202 31.87 -25.96 13.13
C SER A 202 31.05 -24.86 12.44
N TYR A 203 29.72 -25.00 12.47
CA TYR A 203 28.77 -23.99 11.95
C TYR A 203 29.06 -22.59 12.51
N GLN A 204 29.34 -22.48 13.80
CA GLN A 204 29.64 -21.19 14.45
C GLN A 204 30.96 -20.61 13.95
N GLY A 205 31.99 -21.44 13.75
CA GLY A 205 33.26 -21.03 13.17
C GLY A 205 33.09 -20.52 11.73
N PHE A 206 32.27 -21.21 10.93
CA PHE A 206 31.90 -20.76 9.60
C PHE A 206 31.17 -19.42 9.60
N ALA A 207 30.14 -19.27 10.43
CA ALA A 207 29.36 -18.04 10.54
C ALA A 207 30.21 -16.82 10.98
N ALA A 208 31.15 -17.04 11.91
CA ALA A 208 32.11 -16.02 12.33
C ALA A 208 33.04 -15.61 11.18
N ARG A 209 33.61 -16.58 10.44
CA ARG A 209 34.47 -16.30 9.27
C ARG A 209 33.73 -15.53 8.19
N LEU A 210 32.50 -15.93 7.85
CA LEU A 210 31.66 -15.23 6.87
C LEU A 210 31.32 -13.81 7.32
N SER A 211 31.09 -13.60 8.62
CA SER A 211 30.83 -12.26 9.18
C SER A 211 32.07 -11.35 9.12
N CYS A 212 33.27 -11.89 9.35
CA CYS A 212 34.52 -11.15 9.14
C CYS A 212 34.73 -10.82 7.66
N ALA A 213 34.54 -11.79 6.77
CA ALA A 213 34.63 -11.60 5.32
C ALA A 213 33.71 -10.47 4.84
N ARG A 214 32.44 -10.48 5.24
CA ARG A 214 31.45 -9.43 4.85
C ARG A 214 31.81 -8.05 5.37
N ARG A 215 32.27 -7.94 6.62
CA ARG A 215 32.70 -6.65 7.19
C ARG A 215 33.90 -6.08 6.42
N ARG A 216 34.89 -6.92 6.14
CA ARG A 216 36.09 -6.50 5.38
C ARG A 216 35.75 -6.15 3.94
N PHE A 217 34.92 -6.96 3.28
CA PHE A 217 34.44 -6.69 1.93
C PHE A 217 33.70 -5.35 1.87
N LEU A 218 32.77 -5.09 2.80
CA LEU A 218 32.04 -3.83 2.85
C LEU A 218 32.97 -2.63 3.09
N ALA A 219 33.95 -2.76 3.99
CA ALA A 219 34.90 -1.69 4.27
C ALA A 219 35.74 -1.32 3.04
N LEU A 220 36.19 -2.33 2.28
CA LEU A 220 36.96 -2.12 1.05
C LEU A 220 36.08 -1.62 -0.10
N TRP A 221 34.84 -2.08 -0.18
CA TRP A 221 33.86 -1.62 -1.17
C TRP A 221 33.57 -0.12 -1.06
N HIS A 222 33.57 0.40 0.18
CA HIS A 222 33.34 1.81 0.48
C HIS A 222 34.62 2.55 0.86
N GLU A 223 35.79 2.11 0.38
CA GLU A 223 37.04 2.81 0.65
C GLU A 223 36.95 4.27 0.11
N GLY A 224 37.11 5.24 1.01
CA GLY A 224 36.94 6.68 0.71
C GLY A 224 35.57 7.26 1.04
N GLU A 225 34.60 6.43 1.43
CA GLU A 225 33.27 6.86 1.88
C GLU A 225 32.99 6.38 3.32
N SER A 226 32.03 7.00 4.00
CA SER A 226 31.48 6.44 5.25
C SER A 226 30.55 5.28 4.87
N PRO A 227 30.86 4.01 5.19
CA PRO A 227 30.09 2.89 4.70
C PRO A 227 28.63 2.98 5.18
N SER A 228 27.70 2.73 4.27
CA SER A 228 26.31 2.50 4.69
C SER A 228 26.26 1.27 5.61
N ARG A 229 25.31 1.25 6.57
CA ARG A 229 25.13 0.06 7.45
C ARG A 229 25.04 -1.19 6.58
N LEU A 230 25.77 -2.26 6.94
CA LEU A 230 25.70 -3.57 6.29
C LEU A 230 24.26 -3.87 5.88
N TRP A 231 24.01 -3.98 4.57
CA TRP A 231 22.68 -4.24 4.04
C TRP A 231 22.14 -5.51 4.68
N ARG A 232 21.27 -5.32 5.67
CA ARG A 232 20.70 -6.44 6.40
C ARG A 232 19.52 -6.96 5.60
N THR A 233 19.83 -7.78 4.61
CA THR A 233 18.88 -8.74 4.07
C THR A 233 19.60 -10.04 3.74
N GLU A 234 20.20 -10.67 4.74
CA GLU A 234 20.01 -12.11 4.77
C GLU A 234 18.50 -12.30 4.95
N LEU A 235 17.81 -12.51 3.82
CA LEU A 235 16.81 -13.55 3.80
C LEU A 235 17.56 -14.81 4.24
N ARG A 236 17.76 -14.97 5.56
CA ARG A 236 17.91 -16.29 6.14
C ARG A 236 16.80 -17.04 5.45
N ALA A 237 17.15 -18.04 4.65
CA ALA A 237 16.18 -19.00 4.16
C ALA A 237 15.45 -19.42 5.42
N SER A 238 14.30 -18.80 5.68
CA SER A 238 13.59 -19.00 6.91
C SER A 238 13.04 -20.39 6.67
N LYS A 239 13.76 -21.39 7.14
CA LYS A 239 13.16 -22.64 7.54
C LYS A 239 12.15 -22.21 8.62
N GLY A 240 10.92 -21.89 8.22
CA GLY A 240 9.80 -21.76 9.16
C GLY A 240 9.09 -20.41 9.29
N THR A 241 8.78 -19.71 8.21
CA THR A 241 7.38 -19.25 8.00
C THR A 241 6.91 -19.62 6.60
N ALA A 242 7.19 -20.86 6.20
CA ALA A 242 6.21 -21.53 5.36
C ALA A 242 4.89 -21.43 6.13
N ARG A 243 3.96 -20.60 5.66
CA ARG A 243 2.55 -20.68 6.03
C ARG A 243 2.25 -22.16 6.11
N THR A 244 1.96 -22.64 7.31
CA THR A 244 1.65 -24.05 7.53
C THR A 244 0.65 -24.43 6.43
N PRO A 245 0.99 -25.36 5.52
CA PRO A 245 0.12 -25.66 4.38
C PRO A 245 -1.29 -25.85 4.90
N ALA A 246 -2.30 -25.28 4.24
CA ALA A 246 -3.66 -25.27 4.77
C ALA A 246 -4.12 -26.68 5.25
N GLY A 247 -3.65 -27.73 4.58
CA GLY A 247 -3.85 -29.13 4.99
C GLY A 247 -3.24 -29.52 6.35
N VAL A 248 -2.04 -29.03 6.68
CA VAL A 248 -1.41 -29.27 8.00
C VAL A 248 -2.16 -28.55 9.12
N THR A 249 -2.76 -27.38 8.82
CA THR A 249 -3.62 -26.68 9.78
C THR A 249 -4.94 -27.42 10.00
N ARG A 250 -5.56 -27.95 8.93
CA ARG A 250 -6.81 -28.72 9.01
C ARG A 250 -6.62 -30.07 9.73
N ALA A 251 -5.54 -30.80 9.45
CA ALA A 251 -5.23 -32.06 10.13
C ALA A 251 -4.99 -31.86 11.64
N ARG A 252 -4.30 -30.77 12.02
CA ARG A 252 -4.10 -30.41 13.42
C ARG A 252 -5.38 -29.99 14.11
N LEU A 253 -6.30 -29.34 13.41
CA LEU A 253 -7.60 -28.96 13.95
C LEU A 253 -8.50 -30.19 14.16
N ALA A 254 -8.51 -31.14 13.23
CA ALA A 254 -9.22 -32.40 13.38
C ALA A 254 -8.70 -33.22 14.57
N ALA A 255 -7.38 -33.41 14.67
CA ALA A 255 -6.75 -34.08 15.80
C ALA A 255 -7.01 -33.37 17.14
N PHE A 256 -7.06 -32.03 17.13
CA PHE A 256 -7.47 -31.26 18.31
C PHE A 256 -8.94 -31.53 18.68
N ALA A 257 -9.85 -31.54 17.71
CA ALA A 257 -11.28 -31.78 17.93
C ALA A 257 -11.54 -33.18 18.52
N GLU A 258 -10.91 -34.22 17.98
CA GLU A 258 -11.02 -35.59 18.51
C GLU A 258 -10.59 -35.70 19.97
N LEU A 259 -9.45 -35.07 20.34
CA LEU A 259 -8.95 -35.10 21.71
C LEU A 259 -9.79 -34.23 22.66
N ALA A 260 -10.35 -33.13 22.15
CA ALA A 260 -11.25 -32.28 22.93
C ALA A 260 -12.61 -32.97 23.18
N ASP A 261 -13.15 -33.66 22.18
CA ASP A 261 -14.40 -34.44 22.30
C ASP A 261 -14.20 -35.65 23.23
N ALA A 262 -12.98 -36.19 23.33
CA ALA A 262 -12.60 -37.18 24.33
C ALA A 262 -12.42 -36.61 25.77
N GLY A 263 -12.67 -35.32 25.97
CA GLY A 263 -12.67 -34.67 27.29
C GLY A 263 -11.28 -34.33 27.85
N LEU A 264 -10.22 -34.33 27.02
CA LEU A 264 -8.88 -34.00 27.50
C LEU A 264 -8.72 -32.50 27.78
N THR A 265 -7.96 -32.17 28.82
CA THR A 265 -7.58 -30.77 29.10
C THR A 265 -6.57 -30.26 28.06
N HIS A 266 -6.54 -28.94 27.81
CA HIS A 266 -5.58 -28.33 26.87
C HIS A 266 -4.11 -28.70 27.14
N ARG A 267 -3.74 -28.93 28.40
CA ARG A 267 -2.37 -29.32 28.78
C ARG A 267 -2.06 -30.76 28.36
N GLN A 268 -3.02 -31.67 28.49
CA GLN A 268 -2.88 -33.06 28.03
C GLN A 268 -2.85 -33.12 26.51
N ILE A 269 -3.70 -32.34 25.84
CA ILE A 269 -3.72 -32.23 24.37
C ILE A 269 -2.37 -31.68 23.86
N ALA A 270 -1.85 -30.61 24.48
CA ALA A 270 -0.55 -30.04 24.15
C ALA A 270 0.58 -31.07 24.27
N ALA A 271 0.63 -31.81 25.37
CA ALA A 271 1.63 -32.85 25.60
C ALA A 271 1.52 -33.98 24.56
N ARG A 272 0.29 -34.43 24.24
CA ARG A 272 0.06 -35.54 23.31
C ARG A 272 0.34 -35.17 21.86
N MET A 273 0.05 -33.93 21.45
CA MET A 273 0.34 -33.45 20.10
C MET A 273 1.78 -32.93 19.92
N GLY A 274 2.57 -32.84 21.00
CA GLY A 274 3.89 -32.22 20.97
C GLY A 274 3.85 -30.72 20.60
N LEU A 275 2.77 -30.03 20.98
CA LEU A 275 2.54 -28.63 20.62
C LEU A 275 2.61 -27.71 21.85
N SER A 276 2.90 -26.43 21.62
CA SER A 276 2.85 -25.43 22.68
C SER A 276 1.41 -25.16 23.15
N LEU A 277 1.23 -24.82 24.42
CA LEU A 277 -0.08 -24.40 24.97
C LEU A 277 -0.70 -23.23 24.18
N ARG A 278 0.13 -22.31 23.69
CA ARG A 278 -0.31 -21.18 22.85
C ARG A 278 -0.89 -21.64 21.51
N THR A 279 -0.29 -22.67 20.92
CA THR A 279 -0.79 -23.28 19.68
C THR A 279 -2.13 -23.97 19.91
N ILE A 280 -2.27 -24.72 21.01
CA ILE A 280 -3.52 -25.37 21.40
C ILE A 280 -4.63 -24.35 21.66
N ALA A 281 -4.34 -23.25 22.37
CA ALA A 281 -5.32 -22.18 22.61
C ALA A 281 -5.85 -21.57 21.30
N ARG A 282 -4.98 -21.43 20.29
CA ARG A 282 -5.39 -20.95 18.95
C ARG A 282 -6.28 -21.95 18.22
N LEU A 283 -5.96 -23.25 18.29
CA LEU A 283 -6.81 -24.31 17.71
C LEU A 283 -8.18 -24.37 18.41
N ALA A 284 -8.22 -24.21 19.74
CA ALA A 284 -9.46 -24.15 20.51
C ALA A 284 -10.36 -22.97 20.12
N ALA A 285 -9.77 -21.78 19.89
CA ALA A 285 -10.52 -20.63 19.41
C ALA A 285 -11.09 -20.84 18.00
N GLN A 286 -10.30 -21.45 17.11
CA GLN A 286 -10.75 -21.78 15.75
C GLN A 286 -11.85 -22.85 15.77
N HIS A 287 -11.72 -23.89 16.58
CA HIS A 287 -12.73 -24.94 16.74
C HIS A 287 -14.07 -24.40 17.26
N ARG A 288 -14.05 -23.47 18.23
CA ARG A 288 -15.25 -22.77 18.70
C ARG A 288 -15.93 -21.97 17.60
N ALA A 289 -15.15 -21.21 16.83
CA ALA A 289 -15.66 -20.45 15.69
C ALA A 289 -16.30 -21.35 14.61
N GLU A 290 -15.77 -22.56 14.37
CA GLU A 290 -16.34 -23.52 13.41
C GLU A 290 -17.63 -24.19 13.92
N ARG A 291 -17.79 -24.37 15.23
CA ARG A 291 -19.02 -24.91 15.86
C ARG A 291 -20.08 -23.85 16.20
N GLY A 292 -19.78 -22.57 16.02
CA GLY A 292 -20.68 -21.47 16.40
C GLY A 292 -20.87 -21.34 17.92
N LEU A 293 -19.87 -21.72 18.72
CA LEU A 293 -19.84 -21.68 20.19
C LEU A 293 -19.05 -20.48 20.74
#